data_AF-A0A4Q6AWQ0-F1
#
_entry.id   AF-A0A4Q6AWQ0-F1
#
_cell.length_a   1.000
_cell.length_b   1.000
_cell.length_c   1.000
_cell.angle_alpha   90.00
_cell.angle_beta   90.00
_cell.angle_gamma   90.00
#
_symmetry.space_group_name_H-M   'P 1'
#
loop_
_entity.id
_entity.type
_entity.pdbx_description
1 polymer ?
#
loop_
_entity_poly.entity_id
_entity_poly.type
_entity_poly.pdbx_seq_one_letter_code
_entity_poly.pdbx_strand_id
1 'polypeptide(L)'
;MNKPDMDPTYFDVVIIGGGLAGLIASIELGRAGCKVALIEKKQYPFHKVCGEYVSNEVLPYLKQTGFDPHRFGASSISRLLVTAPNGRRFFAPLQSGGFGISRFRMDNHLVQLTREAGVHVMEGTRVMNAAFLHNQFELTLNNGSVIQCGLALGCYGKRDSLDKKLDRGFINKRTGYLGVKYHIHADLPADEIALHNFKGGYCGVVKIEDDKFNLCYLRKAAGNSKPQSLDELEATVLAVPPPAAEAAVMAATVAPRWALAGEVIPDMWANLGESSDRWSRSRATLIRRHAAPGLGGRAVWARHESSLGRRFERDGGSRRCH
;
A
#
# COMPACT_ATOMS: atom_id res chain seq x y z
N MET A 1 35.82 12.34 -26.93
CA MET A 1 35.72 11.43 -25.76
C MET A 1 34.34 10.81 -25.79
N ASN A 2 34.26 9.56 -26.23
CA ASN A 2 33.00 8.81 -26.25
C ASN A 2 32.57 8.59 -24.81
N LYS A 3 31.30 8.92 -24.47
CA LYS A 3 30.69 8.47 -23.21
C LYS A 3 30.81 6.95 -23.18
N PRO A 4 31.24 6.33 -22.08
CA PRO A 4 31.20 4.87 -21.98
C PRO A 4 29.76 4.44 -22.27
N ASP A 5 29.59 3.47 -23.16
CA ASP A 5 28.30 2.85 -23.44
C ASP A 5 27.69 2.42 -22.10
N MET A 6 26.62 3.11 -21.70
CA MET A 6 25.93 2.86 -20.45
C MET A 6 25.28 1.48 -20.57
N ASP A 7 25.70 0.55 -19.71
CA ASP A 7 25.06 -0.76 -19.58
C ASP A 7 23.54 -0.56 -19.42
N PRO A 8 22.70 -1.12 -20.31
CA PRO A 8 21.25 -1.00 -20.23
C PRO A 8 20.68 -1.57 -18.91
N THR A 9 21.47 -2.34 -18.15
CA THR A 9 21.08 -2.96 -16.89
C THR A 9 21.39 -2.15 -15.62
N TYR A 10 22.07 -1.00 -15.73
CA TYR A 10 22.39 -0.13 -14.59
C TYR A 10 21.33 0.96 -14.36
N PHE A 11 20.97 1.22 -13.10
CA PHE A 11 20.07 2.30 -12.65
C PHE A 11 20.68 3.09 -11.49
N ASP A 12 20.35 4.37 -11.35
CA ASP A 12 20.75 5.14 -10.16
C ASP A 12 19.99 4.61 -8.92
N VAL A 13 18.69 4.37 -9.10
CA VAL A 13 17.79 3.88 -8.05
C VAL A 13 16.90 2.78 -8.59
N VAL A 14 16.82 1.65 -7.88
CA VAL A 14 15.79 0.63 -8.10
C VAL A 14 14.80 0.65 -6.93
N ILE A 15 13.51 0.76 -7.26
CA ILE A 15 12.39 0.70 -6.32
C ILE A 15 11.72 -0.66 -6.46
N ILE A 16 11.67 -1.41 -5.38
CA ILE A 16 11.14 -2.77 -5.34
C ILE A 16 9.76 -2.73 -4.69
N GLY A 17 8.71 -2.78 -5.50
CA GLY A 17 7.31 -2.79 -5.10
C GLY A 17 6.57 -1.52 -5.50
N GLY A 18 5.50 -1.70 -6.27
CA GLY A 18 4.62 -0.65 -6.76
C GLY A 18 3.37 -0.49 -5.90
N GLY A 19 3.54 -0.17 -4.61
CA GLY A 19 2.47 0.44 -3.81
C GLY A 19 2.57 1.97 -3.85
N LEU A 20 1.67 2.67 -3.16
CA LEU A 20 1.72 4.14 -3.03
C LEU A 20 3.13 4.68 -2.73
N ALA A 21 3.83 4.09 -1.76
CA ALA A 21 5.19 4.55 -1.43
C ALA A 21 6.20 4.36 -2.57
N GLY A 22 6.09 3.26 -3.33
CA GLY A 22 6.95 3.01 -4.48
C GLY A 22 6.64 3.94 -5.63
N LEU A 23 5.36 4.07 -5.99
CA LEU A 23 4.88 4.92 -7.07
C LEU A 23 5.24 6.39 -6.84
N ILE A 24 4.97 6.91 -5.65
CA ILE A 24 5.31 8.30 -5.29
C ILE A 24 6.83 8.51 -5.33
N ALA A 25 7.62 7.60 -4.74
CA ALA A 25 9.08 7.72 -4.79
C ALA A 25 9.61 7.68 -6.23
N SER A 26 9.04 6.83 -7.08
CA SER A 26 9.41 6.74 -8.50
C SER A 26 9.12 8.04 -9.24
N ILE A 27 7.93 8.63 -9.06
CA ILE A 27 7.55 9.91 -9.69
C ILE A 27 8.53 11.01 -9.30
N GLU A 28 8.80 11.17 -8.00
CA GLU A 28 9.69 12.23 -7.51
C GLU A 28 11.13 12.06 -8.01
N LEU A 29 11.68 10.83 -7.95
CA LEU A 29 13.04 10.56 -8.41
C LEU A 29 13.18 10.64 -9.93
N GLY A 30 12.18 10.19 -10.68
CA GLY A 30 12.15 10.33 -12.15
C GLY A 30 12.12 11.80 -12.56
N ARG A 31 11.29 12.62 -11.92
CA ARG A 31 11.23 14.08 -12.15
C ARG A 31 12.52 14.80 -11.74
N ALA A 32 13.26 14.27 -10.77
CA ALA A 32 14.58 14.77 -10.40
C ALA A 32 15.67 14.39 -11.42
N GLY A 33 15.35 13.61 -12.45
CA GLY A 33 16.27 13.22 -13.52
C GLY A 33 17.13 11.99 -13.22
N CYS A 34 16.81 11.24 -12.16
CA CYS A 34 17.49 9.97 -11.87
C CYS A 34 17.07 8.89 -12.88
N LYS A 35 18.00 7.99 -13.24
CA LYS A 35 17.71 6.75 -13.97
C LYS A 35 17.08 5.74 -13.01
N VAL A 36 15.75 5.71 -12.95
CA VAL A 36 15.01 4.88 -11.98
C VAL A 36 14.39 3.66 -12.65
N ALA A 37 14.44 2.50 -11.98
CA ALA A 37 13.57 1.37 -12.27
C ALA A 37 12.56 1.14 -11.14
N LEU A 38 11.31 0.87 -11.49
CA LEU A 38 10.28 0.40 -10.56
C LEU A 38 9.94 -1.06 -10.91
N ILE A 39 10.11 -1.96 -9.95
CA ILE A 39 9.81 -3.39 -10.11
C ILE A 39 8.56 -3.75 -9.32
N GLU A 40 7.49 -4.17 -10.00
CA GLU A 40 6.25 -4.66 -9.38
C GLU A 40 5.96 -6.09 -9.84
N LYS A 41 5.66 -6.96 -8.87
CA LYS A 41 5.42 -8.39 -9.11
C LYS A 41 4.07 -8.68 -9.74
N LYS A 42 3.15 -7.72 -9.69
CA LYS A 42 1.83 -7.77 -10.33
C LYS A 42 1.79 -6.88 -11.57
N GLN A 43 0.67 -6.91 -12.29
CA GLN A 43 0.39 -6.03 -13.42
C GLN A 43 -0.75 -5.10 -13.02
N TYR A 44 -0.63 -3.82 -13.36
CA TYR A 44 -1.68 -2.83 -13.16
C TYR A 44 -2.74 -2.91 -14.28
N PRO A 45 -4.00 -2.57 -13.97
CA PRO A 45 -4.52 -2.30 -12.64
C PRO A 45 -4.73 -3.61 -11.85
N PHE A 46 -4.53 -3.56 -10.53
CA PHE A 46 -4.87 -4.68 -9.65
C PHE A 46 -5.34 -4.17 -8.30
N HIS A 47 -6.20 -4.94 -7.64
CA HIS A 47 -6.69 -4.57 -6.32
C HIS A 47 -5.58 -4.71 -5.27
N LYS A 48 -5.58 -3.85 -4.26
CA LYS A 48 -4.78 -4.03 -3.04
C LYS A 48 -5.69 -3.94 -1.82
N VAL A 49 -5.28 -4.60 -0.73
CA VAL A 49 -6.01 -4.56 0.53
C VAL A 49 -5.62 -3.30 1.31
N CYS A 50 -6.62 -2.64 1.91
CA CYS A 50 -6.52 -1.39 2.67
C CYS A 50 -6.12 -0.12 1.88
N GLY A 51 -6.48 1.04 2.44
CA GLY A 51 -6.06 2.35 1.97
C GLY A 51 -6.98 2.97 0.91
N GLU A 52 -8.29 2.70 1.00
CA GLU A 52 -9.31 3.27 0.10
C GLU A 52 -10.10 4.42 0.74
N TYR A 53 -9.82 4.73 2.01
CA TYR A 53 -10.05 6.05 2.62
C TYR A 53 -8.69 6.72 2.80
N VAL A 54 -8.60 8.00 2.41
CA VAL A 54 -7.37 8.80 2.50
C VAL A 54 -7.72 10.18 3.08
N SER A 55 -6.95 10.64 4.07
CA SER A 55 -7.12 11.97 4.66
C SER A 55 -6.82 13.07 3.65
N ASN A 56 -7.59 14.17 3.68
CA ASN A 56 -7.32 15.34 2.84
C ASN A 56 -6.00 16.05 3.19
N GLU A 57 -5.35 15.71 4.30
CA GLU A 57 -4.02 16.21 4.65
C GLU A 57 -2.97 15.91 3.56
N VAL A 58 -3.12 14.78 2.84
CA VAL A 58 -2.19 14.44 1.75
C VAL A 58 -2.62 15.00 0.39
N LEU A 59 -3.82 15.57 0.28
CA LEU A 59 -4.38 16.02 -0.98
C LEU A 59 -3.53 17.12 -1.66
N PRO A 60 -3.01 18.14 -0.94
CA PRO A 60 -2.13 19.13 -1.56
C PRO A 60 -0.87 18.50 -2.16
N TYR A 61 -0.30 17.50 -1.48
CA TYR A 61 0.87 16.79 -1.95
C TYR A 61 0.57 15.92 -3.17
N LEU A 62 -0.52 15.16 -3.16
CA LEU A 62 -0.95 14.38 -4.33
C LEU A 62 -1.19 15.27 -5.56
N LYS A 63 -1.77 16.46 -5.39
CA LYS A 63 -1.95 17.40 -6.49
C LYS A 63 -0.60 17.88 -7.07
N GLN A 64 0.43 18.05 -6.23
CA GLN A 64 1.78 18.38 -6.69
C GLN A 64 2.43 17.24 -7.49
N THR A 65 2.11 15.98 -7.17
CA THR A 65 2.54 14.83 -8.00
C THR A 65 1.80 14.75 -9.34
N GLY A 66 0.77 15.58 -9.54
CA GLY A 66 -0.07 15.59 -10.74
C GLY A 66 -1.33 14.72 -10.61
N PHE A 67 -1.61 14.19 -9.41
CA PHE A 67 -2.76 13.35 -9.14
C PHE A 67 -3.81 14.09 -8.30
N ASP A 68 -4.96 14.39 -8.90
CA ASP A 68 -6.14 14.87 -8.16
C ASP A 68 -7.21 13.75 -8.10
N PRO A 69 -7.43 13.11 -6.95
CA PRO A 69 -8.33 11.95 -6.83
C PRO A 69 -9.78 12.28 -7.23
N HIS A 70 -10.24 13.52 -7.02
CA HIS A 70 -11.62 13.90 -7.37
C HIS A 70 -11.86 13.93 -8.88
N ARG A 71 -10.80 14.14 -9.69
CA ARG A 71 -10.89 14.02 -11.16
C ARG A 71 -11.13 12.58 -11.61
N PHE A 72 -10.93 11.61 -10.72
CA PHE A 72 -11.08 10.18 -10.98
C PHE A 72 -12.27 9.56 -10.22
N GLY A 73 -13.20 10.40 -9.76
CA GLY A 73 -14.44 9.95 -9.13
C GLY A 73 -14.33 9.66 -7.64
N ALA A 74 -13.28 10.13 -6.96
CA ALA A 74 -13.19 9.98 -5.51
C ALA A 74 -14.35 10.68 -4.78
N SER A 75 -14.95 9.97 -3.82
CA SER A 75 -15.98 10.51 -2.93
C SER A 75 -15.37 11.52 -1.97
N SER A 76 -16.18 12.46 -1.46
CA SER A 76 -15.76 13.38 -0.39
C SER A 76 -16.31 12.90 0.94
N ILE A 77 -15.44 12.66 1.91
CA ILE A 77 -15.78 12.11 3.22
C ILE A 77 -15.58 13.21 4.27
N SER A 78 -16.63 13.51 5.02
CA SER A 78 -16.63 14.60 6.00
C SER A 78 -17.04 14.15 7.41
N ARG A 79 -17.55 12.91 7.55
CA ARG A 79 -18.09 12.39 8.82
C ARG A 79 -17.44 11.06 9.19
N LEU A 80 -17.27 10.85 10.49
CA LEU A 80 -16.85 9.60 11.09
C LEU A 80 -18.00 9.02 11.90
N LEU A 81 -18.33 7.75 11.65
CA LEU A 81 -19.17 6.93 12.52
C LEU A 81 -18.30 5.84 13.16
N VAL A 82 -18.34 5.74 14.48
CA VAL A 82 -17.77 4.62 15.23
C VAL A 82 -18.87 3.92 16.00
N THR A 83 -19.05 2.63 15.75
CA THR A 83 -19.95 1.78 16.53
C THR A 83 -19.13 0.92 17.47
N ALA A 84 -19.44 0.96 18.76
CA ALA A 84 -18.81 0.13 19.79
C ALA A 84 -19.41 -1.29 19.80
N PRO A 85 -18.71 -2.30 20.37
CA PRO A 85 -19.22 -3.68 20.42
C PRO A 85 -20.58 -3.86 21.13
N ASN A 86 -20.96 -2.93 22.00
CA ASN A 86 -22.26 -2.91 22.68
C ASN A 86 -23.35 -2.14 21.89
N GLY A 87 -23.07 -1.77 20.63
CA GLY A 87 -24.00 -1.04 19.77
C GLY A 87 -24.04 0.47 19.96
N ARG A 88 -23.32 1.03 20.95
CA ARG A 88 -23.25 2.50 21.13
C ARG A 88 -22.57 3.16 19.94
N ARG A 89 -23.16 4.24 19.44
CA ARG A 89 -22.66 4.99 18.27
C ARG A 89 -22.05 6.31 18.70
N PHE A 90 -20.93 6.63 18.10
CA PHE A 90 -20.26 7.92 18.21
C PHE A 90 -20.12 8.52 16.82
N PHE A 91 -20.53 9.77 16.68
CA PHE A 91 -20.43 10.54 15.45
C PHE A 91 -19.52 11.74 15.67
N ALA A 92 -18.64 12.01 14.71
CA ALA A 92 -17.80 13.19 14.72
C ALA A 92 -17.60 13.74 13.30
N PRO A 93 -17.49 15.06 13.14
CA PRO A 93 -16.98 15.65 11.90
C PRO A 93 -15.49 15.33 11.75
N LEU A 94 -15.05 15.10 10.53
CA LEU A 94 -13.64 15.03 10.17
C LEU A 94 -13.14 16.44 9.83
N GLN A 95 -12.32 17.03 10.69
CA GLN A 95 -11.86 18.41 10.52
C GLN A 95 -11.20 18.68 9.17
N SER A 96 -10.27 17.83 8.75
CA SER A 96 -9.66 17.90 7.43
C SER A 96 -10.53 17.26 6.34
N GLY A 97 -11.46 16.39 6.71
CA GLY A 97 -12.12 15.46 5.81
C GLY A 97 -11.17 14.42 5.21
N GLY A 98 -11.69 13.67 4.25
CA GLY A 98 -10.94 12.73 3.44
C GLY A 98 -11.64 12.47 2.12
N PHE A 99 -11.11 11.53 1.37
CA PHE A 99 -11.73 11.04 0.16
C PHE A 99 -11.66 9.52 0.10
N GLY A 100 -12.67 8.93 -0.55
CA GLY A 100 -12.71 7.51 -0.83
C GLY A 100 -12.44 7.23 -2.31
N ILE A 101 -11.45 6.39 -2.59
CA ILE A 101 -11.10 5.94 -3.94
C ILE A 101 -10.44 4.57 -3.87
N SER A 102 -10.74 3.69 -4.81
CA SER A 102 -10.13 2.37 -4.84
C SER A 102 -8.63 2.43 -5.11
N ARG A 103 -7.89 1.47 -4.53
CA ARG A 103 -6.47 1.28 -4.86
C ARG A 103 -6.26 0.83 -6.30
N PHE A 104 -7.27 0.17 -6.88
CA PHE A 104 -7.27 -0.24 -8.27
C PHE A 104 -7.17 0.97 -9.21
N ARG A 105 -8.01 1.99 -8.97
CA ARG A 105 -8.00 3.24 -9.74
C ARG A 105 -6.82 4.14 -9.39
N MET A 106 -6.59 4.39 -8.10
CA MET A 106 -5.53 5.31 -7.65
C MET A 106 -4.14 4.83 -8.08
N ASP A 107 -3.78 3.56 -7.83
CA ASP A 107 -2.44 3.07 -8.18
C ASP A 107 -2.25 3.01 -9.70
N ASN A 108 -3.31 2.72 -10.47
CA ASN A 108 -3.25 2.72 -11.93
C ASN A 108 -2.91 4.11 -12.49
N HIS A 109 -3.53 5.17 -11.97
CA HIS A 109 -3.19 6.52 -12.42
C HIS A 109 -1.77 6.93 -11.99
N LEU A 110 -1.37 6.60 -10.75
CA LEU A 110 -0.02 6.88 -10.27
C LEU A 110 1.06 6.14 -11.07
N VAL A 111 0.78 4.92 -11.57
CA VAL A 111 1.75 4.20 -12.40
C VAL A 111 1.87 4.82 -13.80
N GLN A 112 0.83 5.45 -14.34
CA GLN A 112 0.93 6.23 -15.58
C GLN A 112 1.81 7.46 -15.37
N LEU A 113 1.59 8.23 -14.30
CA LEU A 113 2.45 9.37 -13.92
C LEU A 113 3.90 8.95 -13.70
N THR A 114 4.12 7.73 -13.20
CA THR A 114 5.46 7.14 -13.04
C THR A 114 6.15 6.94 -14.40
N ARG A 115 5.44 6.41 -15.41
CA ARG A 115 5.97 6.25 -16.78
C ARG A 115 6.25 7.60 -17.43
N GLU A 116 5.34 8.56 -17.26
CA GLU A 116 5.50 9.94 -17.76
C GLU A 116 6.72 10.64 -17.15
N ALA A 117 7.09 10.30 -15.91
CA ALA A 117 8.31 10.77 -15.26
C ALA A 117 9.60 10.10 -15.78
N GLY A 118 9.53 9.27 -16.82
CA GLY A 118 10.69 8.61 -17.44
C GLY A 118 11.22 7.39 -16.67
N VAL A 119 10.47 6.89 -15.69
CA VAL A 119 10.85 5.72 -14.90
C VAL A 119 10.65 4.43 -15.70
N HIS A 120 11.64 3.54 -15.66
CA HIS A 120 11.51 2.21 -16.26
C HIS A 120 10.65 1.30 -15.37
N VAL A 121 9.39 1.07 -15.75
CA VAL A 121 8.45 0.25 -14.97
C VAL A 121 8.44 -1.20 -15.47
N MET A 122 8.80 -2.13 -14.60
CA MET A 122 8.84 -3.58 -14.85
C MET A 122 7.74 -4.28 -14.06
N GLU A 123 6.61 -4.54 -14.72
CA GLU A 123 5.47 -5.27 -14.16
C GLU A 123 5.65 -6.79 -14.30
N GLY A 124 4.90 -7.59 -13.53
CA GLY A 124 5.03 -9.05 -13.52
C GLY A 124 6.42 -9.56 -13.11
N THR A 125 7.25 -8.68 -12.56
CA THR A 125 8.67 -8.92 -12.31
C THR A 125 8.93 -8.88 -10.82
N ARG A 126 9.71 -9.84 -10.31
CA ARG A 126 10.00 -9.94 -8.88
C ARG A 126 11.49 -9.96 -8.62
N VAL A 127 11.93 -9.14 -7.67
CA VAL A 127 13.29 -9.25 -7.11
C VAL A 127 13.34 -10.45 -6.16
N MET A 128 14.17 -11.42 -6.52
CA MET A 128 14.38 -12.68 -5.79
C MET A 128 15.52 -12.58 -4.78
N ASN A 129 16.54 -11.78 -5.10
CA ASN A 129 17.70 -11.56 -4.25
C ASN A 129 18.21 -10.12 -4.41
N ALA A 130 18.82 -9.59 -3.35
CA ALA A 130 19.49 -8.30 -3.35
C ALA A 130 20.82 -8.43 -2.62
N ALA A 131 21.92 -8.34 -3.35
CA ALA A 131 23.27 -8.36 -2.80
C ALA A 131 23.89 -6.97 -2.92
N PHE A 132 24.77 -6.61 -1.97
CA PHE A 132 25.55 -5.38 -2.05
C PHE A 132 27.01 -5.75 -2.25
N LEU A 133 27.51 -5.56 -3.47
CA LEU A 133 28.85 -5.98 -3.91
C LEU A 133 29.50 -4.80 -4.66
N HIS A 134 30.82 -4.63 -4.52
CA HIS A 134 31.56 -3.60 -5.26
C HIS A 134 30.95 -2.18 -5.18
N ASN A 135 30.40 -1.81 -4.01
CA ASN A 135 29.72 -0.53 -3.76
C ASN A 135 28.44 -0.28 -4.59
N GLN A 136 27.80 -1.35 -5.07
CA GLN A 136 26.54 -1.32 -5.81
C GLN A 136 25.62 -2.44 -5.33
N PHE A 137 24.32 -2.31 -5.60
CA PHE A 137 23.36 -3.38 -5.44
C PHE A 137 23.28 -4.21 -6.72
N GLU A 138 23.31 -5.52 -6.59
CA GLU A 138 22.95 -6.47 -7.64
C GLU A 138 21.62 -7.12 -7.27
N LEU A 139 20.63 -6.98 -8.14
CA LEU A 139 19.28 -7.47 -7.92
C LEU A 139 18.98 -8.58 -8.92
N THR A 140 18.78 -9.80 -8.43
CA THR A 140 18.39 -10.94 -9.26
C THR A 140 16.88 -10.97 -9.41
N LEU A 141 16.40 -11.02 -10.66
CA LEU A 141 14.98 -11.04 -11.01
C LEU A 141 14.46 -12.48 -11.15
N ASN A 142 13.14 -12.65 -11.18
CA ASN A 142 12.47 -13.97 -11.29
C ASN A 142 12.71 -14.70 -12.61
N ASN A 143 13.11 -13.98 -13.67
CA ASN A 143 13.52 -14.58 -14.95
C ASN A 143 15.02 -14.92 -15.00
N GLY A 144 15.75 -14.77 -13.90
CA GLY A 144 17.19 -15.03 -13.82
C GLY A 144 18.09 -13.86 -14.25
N SER A 145 17.53 -12.81 -14.87
CA SER A 145 18.31 -11.61 -15.21
C SER A 145 18.76 -10.84 -13.96
N VAL A 146 19.82 -10.05 -14.11
CA VAL A 146 20.38 -9.22 -13.04
C VAL A 146 20.37 -7.77 -13.50
N ILE A 147 20.00 -6.88 -12.59
CA ILE A 147 20.16 -5.44 -12.76
C ILE A 147 21.01 -4.87 -11.63
N GLN A 148 21.67 -3.76 -11.91
CA GLN A 148 22.57 -3.11 -10.97
C GLN A 148 22.06 -1.73 -10.61
N CYS A 149 22.28 -1.30 -9.37
CA CYS A 149 22.01 0.08 -8.99
C CYS A 149 22.84 0.63 -7.84
N GLY A 150 22.94 1.97 -7.76
CA GLY A 150 23.57 2.64 -6.62
C GLY A 150 22.74 2.57 -5.34
N LEU A 151 21.41 2.62 -5.47
CA LEU A 151 20.46 2.63 -4.35
C LEU A 151 19.28 1.68 -4.60
N ALA A 152 18.90 0.88 -3.60
CA ALA A 152 17.72 0.02 -3.65
C ALA A 152 16.70 0.37 -2.55
N LEU A 153 15.47 0.72 -2.95
CA LEU A 153 14.37 1.07 -2.07
C LEU A 153 13.35 -0.08 -2.01
N GLY A 154 13.21 -0.73 -0.85
CA GLY A 154 12.21 -1.76 -0.61
C GLY A 154 10.84 -1.16 -0.29
N CYS A 155 9.96 -1.07 -1.29
CA CYS A 155 8.60 -0.54 -1.21
C CYS A 155 7.51 -1.62 -1.41
N TYR A 156 7.85 -2.91 -1.20
CA TYR A 156 7.00 -4.09 -1.44
C TYR A 156 5.98 -4.39 -0.33
N GLY A 157 5.71 -3.43 0.55
CA GLY A 157 4.70 -3.53 1.60
C GLY A 157 5.23 -4.12 2.92
N LYS A 158 4.34 -4.75 3.71
CA LYS A 158 4.65 -5.19 5.08
C LYS A 158 5.65 -6.35 5.13
N ARG A 159 5.55 -7.29 4.18
CA ARG A 159 6.34 -8.54 4.15
C ARG A 159 6.52 -8.99 2.70
N ASP A 160 7.73 -9.41 2.34
CA ASP A 160 8.02 -10.12 1.10
C ASP A 160 9.01 -11.28 1.34
N SER A 161 9.18 -12.18 0.37
CA SER A 161 10.21 -13.22 0.42
C SER A 161 11.61 -12.62 0.52
N LEU A 162 11.81 -11.41 -0.02
CA LEU A 162 13.07 -10.69 0.11
C LEU A 162 13.42 -10.38 1.58
N ASP A 163 12.42 -10.13 2.46
CA ASP A 163 12.68 -9.91 3.89
C ASP A 163 13.25 -11.16 4.59
N LYS A 164 12.95 -12.37 4.09
CA LYS A 164 13.56 -13.61 4.59
C LYS A 164 15.03 -13.71 4.17
N LYS A 165 15.34 -13.33 2.93
CA LYS A 165 16.71 -13.33 2.40
C LYS A 165 17.58 -12.27 3.09
N LEU A 166 16.99 -11.14 3.46
CA LEU A 166 17.63 -10.07 4.20
C LEU A 166 17.64 -10.30 5.73
N ASP A 167 17.28 -11.49 6.20
CA ASP A 167 17.21 -11.89 7.62
C ASP A 167 16.56 -10.85 8.53
N ARG A 168 15.42 -10.29 8.10
CA ARG A 168 14.75 -9.24 8.87
C ARG A 168 13.96 -9.85 10.01
N GLY A 169 14.37 -9.58 11.25
CA GLY A 169 13.81 -10.21 12.47
C GLY A 169 12.29 -10.11 12.67
N PHE A 170 11.59 -9.18 12.02
CA PHE A 170 10.11 -9.15 12.06
C PHE A 170 9.46 -10.29 11.25
N ILE A 171 10.19 -10.95 10.35
CA ILE A 171 9.66 -12.00 9.46
C ILE A 171 9.23 -13.26 10.22
N ASN A 172 9.71 -13.42 11.46
CA ASN A 172 9.33 -14.51 12.36
C ASN A 172 8.17 -14.13 13.30
N LYS A 173 7.85 -12.84 13.40
CA LYS A 173 6.72 -12.35 14.20
C LYS A 173 5.45 -12.41 13.36
N ARG A 174 4.57 -13.38 13.67
CA ARG A 174 3.21 -13.45 13.10
C ARG A 174 2.29 -12.52 13.85
N THR A 175 1.26 -12.08 13.15
CA THR A 175 0.24 -11.21 13.68
C THR A 175 -1.06 -11.96 13.63
N GLY A 176 -1.78 -11.97 14.73
CA GLY A 176 -2.99 -12.76 14.86
C GLY A 176 -4.17 -12.17 14.12
N TYR A 177 -4.01 -11.37 13.05
CA TYR A 177 -5.13 -10.68 12.38
C TYR A 177 -5.25 -11.05 10.91
N LEU A 178 -6.49 -11.20 10.49
CA LEU A 178 -6.94 -11.54 9.14
C LEU A 178 -7.91 -10.48 8.66
N GLY A 179 -7.84 -10.14 7.38
CA GLY A 179 -8.82 -9.26 6.80
C GLY A 179 -9.21 -9.61 5.37
N VAL A 180 -10.44 -9.23 5.04
CA VAL A 180 -11.06 -9.33 3.73
C VAL A 180 -11.60 -7.97 3.31
N LYS A 181 -11.72 -7.74 2.01
CA LYS A 181 -12.16 -6.49 1.42
C LYS A 181 -13.06 -6.80 0.23
N TYR A 182 -14.15 -6.07 0.10
CA TYR A 182 -15.08 -6.11 -1.01
C TYR A 182 -15.34 -4.71 -1.53
N HIS A 183 -15.73 -4.64 -2.79
CA HIS A 183 -16.43 -3.49 -3.35
C HIS A 183 -17.89 -3.89 -3.54
N ILE A 184 -18.80 -3.16 -2.91
CA ILE A 184 -20.23 -3.48 -2.91
C ILE A 184 -21.05 -2.28 -3.36
N HIS A 185 -22.26 -2.52 -3.83
CA HIS A 185 -23.29 -1.48 -3.92
C HIS A 185 -24.14 -1.54 -2.66
N ALA A 186 -24.39 -0.38 -2.05
CA ALA A 186 -25.17 -0.27 -0.83
C ALA A 186 -25.82 1.11 -0.74
N ASP A 187 -26.99 1.17 -0.10
CA ASP A 187 -27.64 2.44 0.24
C ASP A 187 -27.13 2.92 1.61
N LEU A 188 -26.00 3.63 1.59
CA LEU A 188 -25.30 4.15 2.76
C LEU A 188 -24.90 5.62 2.55
N PRO A 189 -24.67 6.39 3.63
CA PRO A 189 -24.22 7.78 3.51
C PRO A 189 -22.92 7.90 2.72
N ALA A 190 -22.94 8.74 1.68
CA ALA A 190 -21.83 8.93 0.74
C ALA A 190 -20.62 9.66 1.34
N ASP A 191 -20.81 10.39 2.43
CA ASP A 191 -19.86 11.32 3.04
C ASP A 191 -19.28 10.81 4.37
N GLU A 192 -19.46 9.51 4.65
CA GLU A 192 -19.13 8.89 5.94
C GLU A 192 -18.05 7.80 5.78
N ILE A 193 -17.06 7.83 6.67
CA ILE A 193 -16.22 6.67 6.98
C ILE A 193 -16.79 6.03 8.24
N ALA A 194 -17.20 4.78 8.15
CA ALA A 194 -17.79 4.06 9.26
C ALA A 194 -16.86 2.95 9.76
N LEU A 195 -16.75 2.81 11.08
CA LEU A 195 -15.97 1.78 11.77
C LEU A 195 -16.87 1.06 12.79
N HIS A 196 -17.33 -0.12 12.43
CA HIS A 196 -18.21 -0.95 13.25
C HIS A 196 -17.39 -1.99 14.00
N ASN A 197 -17.11 -1.71 15.28
CA ASN A 197 -16.26 -2.56 16.11
C ASN A 197 -17.06 -3.72 16.69
N PHE A 198 -16.42 -4.89 16.73
CA PHE A 198 -16.92 -6.09 17.40
C PHE A 198 -15.79 -6.72 18.22
N LYS A 199 -16.09 -7.76 18.99
CA LYS A 199 -15.08 -8.41 19.82
C LYS A 199 -13.97 -9.00 18.95
N GLY A 200 -12.78 -8.43 19.06
CA GLY A 200 -11.58 -8.89 18.35
C GLY A 200 -11.45 -8.37 16.91
N GLY A 201 -12.19 -7.34 16.50
CA GLY A 201 -12.08 -6.80 15.15
C GLY A 201 -12.98 -5.60 14.85
N TYR A 202 -12.99 -5.18 13.59
CA TYR A 202 -13.91 -4.18 13.08
C TYR A 202 -14.31 -4.43 11.62
N CYS A 203 -15.45 -3.87 11.23
CA CYS A 203 -15.88 -3.71 9.85
C CYS A 203 -15.78 -2.23 9.47
N GLY A 204 -15.13 -1.92 8.34
CA GLY A 204 -14.94 -0.57 7.85
C GLY A 204 -15.69 -0.35 6.54
N VAL A 205 -16.38 0.77 6.41
CA VAL A 205 -17.15 1.12 5.21
C VAL A 205 -16.87 2.55 4.78
N VAL A 206 -16.60 2.76 3.49
CA VAL A 206 -16.44 4.09 2.90
C VAL A 206 -16.88 4.09 1.44
N LYS A 207 -17.55 5.15 0.99
CA LYS A 207 -17.90 5.30 -0.42
C LYS A 207 -16.64 5.47 -1.26
N ILE A 208 -16.57 4.82 -2.42
CA ILE A 208 -15.50 4.98 -3.41
C ILE A 208 -16.13 5.43 -4.74
N GLU A 209 -15.37 5.39 -5.83
CA GLU A 209 -15.88 5.72 -7.17
C GLU A 209 -17.04 4.81 -7.63
N ASP A 210 -17.69 5.22 -8.72
CA ASP A 210 -18.68 4.41 -9.46
C ASP A 210 -19.85 3.89 -8.61
N ASP A 211 -20.29 4.69 -7.64
CA ASP A 211 -21.38 4.38 -6.71
C ASP A 211 -21.17 3.07 -5.91
N LYS A 212 -19.91 2.72 -5.68
CA LYS A 212 -19.50 1.57 -4.87
C LYS A 212 -19.07 2.02 -3.48
N PHE A 213 -19.07 1.07 -2.55
CA PHE A 213 -18.50 1.19 -1.22
C PHE A 213 -17.38 0.18 -1.06
N ASN A 214 -16.27 0.63 -0.48
CA ASN A 214 -15.32 -0.27 0.13
C ASN A 214 -15.93 -0.82 1.42
N LEU A 215 -16.03 -2.15 1.51
CA LEU A 215 -16.38 -2.87 2.73
C LEU A 215 -15.18 -3.71 3.13
N CYS A 216 -14.65 -3.55 4.34
CA CYS A 216 -13.54 -4.35 4.81
C CYS A 216 -13.81 -4.92 6.20
N TYR A 217 -13.26 -6.10 6.48
CA TYR A 217 -13.27 -6.68 7.80
C TYR A 217 -11.85 -6.96 8.23
N LEU A 218 -11.56 -6.69 9.51
CA LEU A 218 -10.32 -7.06 10.16
C LEU A 218 -10.65 -7.75 11.47
N ARG A 219 -10.17 -8.98 11.66
CA ARG A 219 -10.44 -9.78 12.86
C ARG A 219 -9.20 -10.50 13.35
N LYS A 220 -9.10 -10.66 14.67
CA LYS A 220 -8.12 -11.54 15.31
C LYS A 220 -8.47 -13.01 15.05
N ALA A 221 -7.56 -13.74 14.41
CA ALA A 221 -7.64 -15.18 14.16
C ALA A 221 -7.80 -15.96 15.48
N ALA A 222 -8.71 -16.93 15.47
CA ALA A 222 -8.85 -17.91 16.56
C ALA A 222 -7.78 -18.99 16.39
N GLY A 223 -6.58 -18.73 16.90
CA GLY A 223 -5.44 -19.66 16.84
C GLY A 223 -4.40 -19.31 15.76
N ASN A 224 -3.45 -20.23 15.57
CA ASN A 224 -2.28 -20.04 14.69
C ASN A 224 -2.45 -20.61 13.29
N SER A 225 -3.57 -21.30 13.02
CA SER A 225 -3.88 -21.90 11.72
C SER A 225 -4.23 -20.82 10.70
N LYS A 226 -3.60 -20.91 9.53
CA LYS A 226 -3.92 -20.05 8.39
C LYS A 226 -5.12 -20.67 7.67
N PRO A 227 -6.17 -19.90 7.34
CA PRO A 227 -7.24 -20.36 6.45
C PRO A 227 -6.63 -20.89 5.14
N GLN A 228 -7.11 -22.03 4.67
CA GLN A 228 -6.64 -22.70 3.46
C GLN A 228 -7.39 -22.24 2.22
N SER A 229 -8.60 -21.69 2.37
CA SER A 229 -9.43 -21.18 1.28
C SER A 229 -10.01 -19.79 1.57
N LEU A 230 -10.57 -19.16 0.53
CA LEU A 230 -11.32 -17.91 0.67
C LEU A 230 -12.56 -18.17 1.54
N ASP A 231 -13.30 -19.24 1.27
CA ASP A 231 -14.50 -19.60 2.03
C ASP A 231 -14.20 -19.79 3.53
N GLU A 232 -13.09 -20.44 3.87
CA GLU A 232 -12.65 -20.58 5.27
C GLU A 232 -12.26 -19.24 5.89
N LEU A 233 -11.61 -18.36 5.12
CA LEU A 233 -11.23 -17.02 5.57
C LEU A 233 -12.48 -16.15 5.79
N GLU A 234 -13.41 -16.15 4.85
CA GLU A 234 -14.68 -15.44 4.94
C GLU A 234 -15.51 -15.98 6.11
N ALA A 235 -15.66 -17.30 6.24
CA ALA A 235 -16.31 -17.90 7.40
C ALA A 235 -15.63 -17.49 8.71
N THR A 236 -14.29 -17.47 8.75
CA THR A 236 -13.54 -17.07 9.94
C THR A 236 -13.72 -15.58 10.26
N VAL A 237 -13.69 -14.71 9.25
CA VAL A 237 -13.74 -13.26 9.44
C VAL A 237 -15.18 -12.78 9.70
N LEU A 238 -16.16 -13.35 9.02
CA LEU A 238 -17.58 -12.99 9.07
C LEU A 238 -18.39 -13.78 10.13
N ALA A 239 -17.81 -14.79 10.80
CA ALA A 239 -18.51 -15.57 11.83
C ALA A 239 -19.03 -14.76 13.04
N VAL A 240 -18.57 -13.52 13.22
CA VAL A 240 -19.16 -12.60 14.20
C VAL A 240 -19.77 -11.45 13.42
N PRO A 241 -21.09 -11.41 13.25
CA PRO A 241 -21.73 -10.28 12.62
C PRO A 241 -21.48 -9.03 13.48
N PRO A 242 -21.32 -7.85 12.86
CA PRO A 242 -21.33 -6.60 13.62
C PRO A 242 -22.66 -6.46 14.39
N PRO A 243 -22.71 -5.72 15.51
CA PRO A 243 -23.95 -5.47 16.25
C PRO A 243 -25.08 -4.98 15.34
N ALA A 244 -26.33 -5.34 15.68
CA ALA A 244 -27.58 -5.32 14.90
C ALA A 244 -27.95 -4.08 14.03
N ALA A 245 -27.14 -3.01 13.98
CA ALA A 245 -27.37 -1.84 13.13
C ALA A 245 -26.95 -2.01 11.65
N GLU A 246 -26.37 -3.16 11.27
CA GLU A 246 -25.77 -3.38 9.93
C GLU A 246 -26.37 -4.56 9.15
N ALA A 247 -27.61 -4.95 9.45
CA ALA A 247 -28.31 -5.96 8.65
C ALA A 247 -28.34 -5.63 7.14
N ALA A 248 -28.27 -4.36 6.74
CA ALA A 248 -28.14 -3.92 5.36
C ALA A 248 -26.75 -4.17 4.75
N VAL A 249 -25.66 -3.97 5.51
CA VAL A 249 -24.27 -4.24 5.08
C VAL A 249 -24.04 -5.75 4.94
N MET A 250 -24.61 -6.54 5.87
CA MET A 250 -24.62 -8.00 5.81
C MET A 250 -25.58 -8.54 4.73
N ALA A 251 -26.73 -7.90 4.48
CA ALA A 251 -27.61 -8.30 3.36
C ALA A 251 -26.89 -8.17 2.01
N ALA A 252 -26.00 -7.18 1.88
CA ALA A 252 -25.13 -7.03 0.72
C ALA A 252 -23.93 -8.02 0.68
N THR A 253 -23.73 -8.89 1.67
CA THR A 253 -22.62 -9.88 1.69
C THR A 253 -23.05 -11.33 1.93
N VAL A 254 -24.21 -11.56 2.55
CA VAL A 254 -24.74 -12.91 2.88
C VAL A 254 -25.79 -13.39 1.89
N ALA A 255 -26.33 -12.51 1.05
CA ALA A 255 -27.19 -12.95 -0.04
C ALA A 255 -26.33 -13.74 -1.05
N PRO A 256 -26.70 -14.98 -1.40
CA PRO A 256 -25.90 -15.84 -2.27
C PRO A 256 -25.61 -15.11 -3.58
N ARG A 257 -24.44 -15.42 -4.18
CA ARG A 257 -23.75 -14.84 -5.36
C ARG A 257 -24.58 -14.35 -6.58
N TRP A 258 -25.92 -14.38 -6.54
CA TRP A 258 -26.86 -13.92 -7.55
C TRP A 258 -27.77 -12.75 -7.10
N ALA A 259 -27.85 -12.41 -5.81
CA ALA A 259 -28.75 -11.35 -5.31
C ALA A 259 -28.08 -9.97 -5.14
N LEU A 260 -26.78 -9.88 -5.38
CA LEU A 260 -26.09 -8.62 -5.65
C LEU A 260 -26.20 -8.35 -7.15
N ALA A 261 -26.95 -7.32 -7.55
CA ALA A 261 -26.84 -6.74 -8.89
C ALA A 261 -25.51 -5.95 -9.05
N GLY A 262 -24.44 -6.47 -8.47
CA GLY A 262 -23.15 -5.83 -8.30
C GLY A 262 -22.06 -6.88 -8.29
N GLU A 263 -21.07 -6.67 -9.14
CA GLU A 263 -19.92 -7.53 -9.35
C GLU A 263 -19.16 -7.74 -8.01
N VAL A 264 -19.28 -8.94 -7.42
CA VAL A 264 -18.40 -9.35 -6.32
C VAL A 264 -17.04 -9.61 -6.93
N ILE A 265 -16.13 -8.67 -6.83
CA ILE A 265 -14.72 -8.87 -7.20
C ILE A 265 -14.03 -9.48 -5.97
N PRO A 266 -13.78 -10.81 -5.90
CA PRO A 266 -13.21 -11.47 -4.73
C PRO A 266 -11.69 -11.28 -4.74
N ASP A 267 -11.25 -10.04 -4.66
CA ASP A 267 -9.83 -9.71 -4.79
C ASP A 267 -9.20 -9.37 -3.44
N MET A 268 -8.57 -10.42 -2.91
CA MET A 268 -7.34 -10.42 -2.11
C MET A 268 -7.41 -10.48 -0.59
N TRP A 269 -6.58 -11.40 -0.11
CA TRP A 269 -6.31 -11.71 1.27
C TRP A 269 -5.11 -10.91 1.74
N ALA A 270 -5.15 -10.37 2.95
CA ALA A 270 -3.96 -9.86 3.62
C ALA A 270 -3.87 -10.42 5.03
N ASN A 271 -2.74 -11.06 5.34
CA ASN A 271 -2.35 -11.29 6.72
C ASN A 271 -1.87 -9.95 7.27
N LEU A 272 -2.74 -9.28 8.03
CA LEU A 272 -2.52 -7.90 8.44
C LEU A 272 -1.68 -7.88 9.71
N GLY A 273 -0.40 -7.56 9.52
CA GLY A 273 0.56 -7.26 10.57
C GLY A 273 0.05 -6.26 11.63
N GLU A 274 -0.05 -6.63 12.91
CA GLU A 274 0.03 -5.73 14.06
C GLU A 274 1.47 -5.26 14.28
N SER A 275 1.67 -3.95 14.16
CA SER A 275 2.33 -3.19 15.22
C SER A 275 1.24 -2.29 15.79
N SER A 276 1.24 -2.08 17.11
CA SER A 276 0.43 -1.10 17.84
C SER A 276 0.68 0.37 17.44
N ASP A 277 1.25 0.62 16.26
CA ASP A 277 1.56 1.93 15.71
C ASP A 277 0.54 2.24 14.61
N ARG A 278 -0.24 3.30 14.87
CA ARG A 278 -1.37 3.82 14.09
C ARG A 278 -1.22 3.71 12.55
N TRP A 279 -2.33 3.32 11.92
CA TRP A 279 -2.85 3.66 10.58
C TRP A 279 -1.85 3.98 9.43
N SER A 280 -2.03 3.27 8.31
CA SER A 280 -1.36 3.48 7.01
C SER A 280 0.17 3.65 7.03
N ARG A 281 0.92 2.54 7.07
CA ARG A 281 2.35 2.56 6.69
C ARG A 281 2.60 1.64 5.49
N SER A 282 2.49 2.19 4.29
CA SER A 282 3.32 1.73 3.17
C SER A 282 4.76 2.03 3.55
N ARG A 283 5.56 1.02 3.89
CA ARG A 283 6.97 1.24 4.26
C ARG A 283 7.79 1.34 2.98
N ALA A 284 8.50 2.43 2.79
CA ALA A 284 9.74 2.43 2.02
C ALA A 284 10.87 2.08 2.99
N THR A 285 11.57 0.98 2.76
CA THR A 285 12.70 0.58 3.58
C THR A 285 13.94 0.55 2.71
N LEU A 286 14.95 1.33 3.06
CA LEU A 286 16.25 1.22 2.43
C LEU A 286 16.79 -0.20 2.61
N ILE A 287 17.19 -0.86 1.53
CA ILE A 287 17.88 -2.16 1.64
C ILE A 287 19.28 -1.89 2.17
N ARG A 288 19.63 -2.55 3.28
CA ARG A 288 20.86 -2.27 4.02
C ARG A 288 22.08 -2.70 3.20
N ARG A 289 23.19 -1.95 3.32
CA ARG A 289 24.53 -2.47 3.03
C ARG A 289 24.84 -3.57 4.05
N HIS A 290 24.71 -4.83 3.67
CA HIS A 290 25.41 -5.88 4.41
C HIS A 290 26.87 -5.82 3.96
N ALA A 291 27.66 -5.04 4.70
CA ALA A 291 29.10 -5.24 4.67
C ALA A 291 29.36 -6.66 5.18
N ALA A 292 30.32 -7.35 4.55
CA ALA A 292 30.97 -8.51 5.17
C ALA A 292 31.29 -8.17 6.65
N PRO A 293 31.18 -9.13 7.58
CA PRO A 293 31.39 -8.86 9.00
C PRO A 293 32.75 -8.18 9.20
N GLY A 294 32.76 -6.90 9.58
CA GLY A 294 34.01 -6.15 9.84
C GLY A 294 34.01 -4.65 9.56
N LEU A 295 33.10 -4.08 8.77
CA LEU A 295 33.11 -2.65 8.45
C LEU A 295 31.82 -1.95 8.85
N GLY A 296 31.91 -1.08 9.87
CA GLY A 296 30.81 -0.34 10.47
C GLY A 296 30.14 0.63 9.50
N GLY A 297 29.13 0.16 8.77
CA GLY A 297 28.22 1.01 8.00
C GLY A 297 27.15 1.63 8.90
N ARG A 298 27.16 2.97 9.04
CA ARG A 298 26.08 3.72 9.69
C ARG A 298 24.79 3.58 8.87
N ALA A 299 23.71 3.21 9.53
CA ALA A 299 22.39 3.06 8.93
C ALA A 299 21.67 4.41 8.86
N VAL A 300 21.18 4.79 7.68
CA VAL A 300 20.20 5.87 7.55
C VAL A 300 18.82 5.23 7.45
N TRP A 301 18.00 5.44 8.47
CA TRP A 301 16.60 5.03 8.48
C TRP A 301 15.76 6.19 7.98
N ALA A 302 15.14 6.07 6.81
CA ALA A 302 13.99 6.91 6.50
C ALA A 302 12.79 6.38 7.30
N ARG A 303 12.64 6.81 8.57
CA ARG A 303 11.34 6.76 9.24
C ARG A 303 10.52 7.89 8.64
N HIS A 304 9.53 7.54 7.82
CA HIS A 304 8.46 8.48 7.52
C HIS A 304 7.51 8.51 8.73
N GLU A 305 7.84 9.32 9.73
CA GLU A 305 6.83 9.82 10.66
C GLU A 305 5.94 10.77 9.87
N SER A 306 4.63 10.60 9.99
CA SER A 306 3.61 11.49 9.46
C SER A 306 3.66 12.83 10.22
N SER A 307 4.72 13.59 9.94
CA SER A 307 4.90 15.01 10.23
C SER A 307 5.68 15.61 9.06
N LEU A 308 5.15 15.47 7.83
CA LEU A 308 5.69 16.13 6.65
C LEU A 308 5.34 17.62 6.70
N GLY A 309 6.21 18.35 7.37
CA GLY A 309 6.20 19.80 7.44
C GLY A 309 7.62 20.32 7.68
N ARG A 310 8.60 19.90 6.87
CA ARG A 310 9.85 20.65 6.71
C ARG A 310 10.29 20.65 5.26
N ARG A 311 10.42 21.87 4.74
CA ARG A 311 10.97 22.24 3.44
C ARG A 311 12.31 21.51 3.20
N PHE A 312 12.48 20.95 2.01
CA PHE A 312 13.80 20.95 1.39
C PHE A 312 14.11 22.41 1.03
N GLU A 313 14.82 23.11 1.90
CA GLU A 313 15.42 24.39 1.52
C GLU A 313 16.53 24.12 0.50
N ARG A 314 16.45 24.85 -0.62
CA ARG A 314 17.47 24.90 -1.65
C ARG A 314 18.68 25.63 -1.07
N ASP A 315 19.68 24.90 -0.62
CA ASP A 315 21.03 25.45 -0.59
C ASP A 315 21.59 25.38 -2.01
N GLY A 316 21.72 26.57 -2.61
CA GLY A 316 22.39 26.77 -3.87
C GLY A 316 23.84 26.33 -3.78
N GLY A 317 24.15 25.19 -4.37
CA GLY A 317 25.50 24.68 -4.49
C GLY A 317 25.57 23.63 -5.58
N SER A 318 26.13 24.00 -6.72
CA SER A 318 26.46 23.04 -7.78
C SER A 318 27.32 21.89 -7.22
N ARG A 319 26.98 20.63 -7.54
CA ARG A 319 27.85 19.67 -8.26
C ARG A 319 27.31 18.23 -8.12
N ARG A 320 27.10 17.63 -9.30
CA ARG A 320 27.24 16.21 -9.69
C ARG A 320 27.06 15.14 -8.61
N CYS A 321 26.08 14.27 -8.83
CA CYS A 321 25.99 12.96 -8.19
C CYS A 321 27.24 12.13 -8.48
N HIS A 322 27.91 11.70 -7.41
CA HIS A 322 28.90 10.64 -7.35
C HIS A 322 28.46 9.67 -6.24
#